data_AF-A0A913YRV9-F1
#
_entry.id   AF-A0A913YRV9-F1
#
_cell.length_a   1.000
_cell.length_b   1.000
_cell.length_c   1.000
_cell.angle_alpha   90.00
_cell.angle_beta   90.00
_cell.angle_gamma   90.00
#
_symmetry.space_group_name_H-M   'P 1'
#
loop_
_entity.id
_entity.type
_entity.pdbx_description
1 polymer ?
#
loop_
_entity_poly.entity_id
_entity_poly.type
_entity_poly.pdbx_seq_one_letter_code
_entity_poly.pdbx_strand_id
1 'polypeptide(L)'
;MVAKILLLLVVPCFLFMHTYATTRRDLFANYYKHVQHWVSLKGDVIIKGCYVVRNCHRGRGGLGSKGKPASSCKAIKNDRKSAKSGVYYIKTHPTVTKMYCYMEDIPGCGGGGWTTIMKTNGNK
;
A
#
# COMPACT_ATOMS: atom_id res chain seq x y z
N MET A 1 64.41 -29.45 2.21
CA MET A 1 64.20 -28.10 2.78
C MET A 1 63.02 -27.34 2.14
N VAL A 2 62.64 -27.64 0.90
CA VAL A 2 61.55 -26.92 0.17
C VAL A 2 60.14 -27.21 0.72
N ALA A 3 59.85 -28.43 1.20
CA ALA A 3 58.54 -28.81 1.71
C ALA A 3 58.13 -28.10 3.03
N LYS A 4 59.11 -27.72 3.88
CA LYS A 4 58.83 -26.99 5.14
C LYS A 4 58.43 -25.53 4.91
N ILE A 5 58.94 -24.90 3.84
CA ILE A 5 58.61 -23.51 3.49
C ILE A 5 57.21 -23.42 2.89
N LEU A 6 56.81 -24.42 2.08
CA LEU A 6 55.47 -24.46 1.50
C LEU A 6 54.36 -24.58 2.57
N LEU A 7 54.60 -25.36 3.63
CA LEU A 7 53.66 -25.47 4.76
C LEU A 7 53.52 -24.16 5.56
N LEU A 8 54.60 -23.39 5.71
CA LEU A 8 54.56 -22.12 6.46
C LEU A 8 53.84 -20.99 5.72
N LEU A 9 53.71 -21.05 4.39
CA LEU A 9 53.00 -20.02 3.61
C LEU A 9 51.55 -20.40 3.32
N VAL A 10 51.24 -21.69 3.17
CA VAL A 10 49.91 -22.16 2.78
C VAL A 10 48.97 -22.23 3.98
N VAL A 11 49.45 -22.67 5.16
CA VAL A 11 48.61 -22.82 6.36
C VAL A 11 48.04 -21.48 6.88
N PRO A 12 48.82 -20.38 6.97
CA PRO A 12 48.29 -19.09 7.39
C PRO A 12 47.26 -18.53 6.42
N CYS A 13 47.47 -18.73 5.11
CA CYS A 13 46.54 -18.28 4.07
C CYS A 13 45.19 -19.01 4.16
N PHE A 14 45.20 -20.32 4.40
CA PHE A 14 43.98 -21.11 4.58
C PHE A 14 43.21 -20.75 5.85
N LEU A 15 43.92 -20.45 6.95
CA LEU A 15 43.30 -19.99 8.20
C LEU A 15 42.69 -18.59 8.04
N PHE A 16 43.39 -17.67 7.34
CA PHE A 16 42.89 -16.32 7.09
C PHE A 16 41.64 -16.32 6.19
N MET A 17 41.58 -17.21 5.19
CA MET A 17 40.39 -17.38 4.36
C MET A 17 39.20 -18.00 5.12
N HIS A 18 39.46 -18.96 6.02
CA HIS A 18 38.40 -19.53 6.85
C HIS A 18 37.82 -18.53 7.86
N THR A 19 38.65 -17.72 8.52
CA THR A 19 38.18 -16.69 9.46
C THR A 19 37.43 -15.57 8.74
N TYR A 20 37.85 -15.18 7.53
CA TYR A 20 37.09 -14.21 6.73
C TYR A 20 35.73 -14.75 6.28
N ALA A 21 35.64 -16.05 6.00
CA ALA A 21 34.40 -16.71 5.58
C ALA A 21 33.40 -16.89 6.73
N THR A 22 33.85 -17.19 7.95
CA THR A 22 32.96 -17.30 9.13
C THR A 22 32.45 -15.92 9.57
N THR A 23 33.34 -14.92 9.65
CA THR A 23 32.99 -13.55 10.04
C THR A 23 31.91 -12.92 9.14
N ARG A 24 31.96 -13.19 7.82
CA ARG A 24 30.95 -12.69 6.87
C ARG A 24 29.58 -13.38 7.01
N ARG A 25 29.55 -14.66 7.42
CA ARG A 25 28.30 -15.40 7.68
C ARG A 25 27.61 -14.89 8.95
N ASP A 26 28.37 -14.58 10.00
CA ASP A 26 27.81 -14.12 11.28
C ASP A 26 27.23 -12.69 11.20
N LEU A 27 27.87 -11.79 10.43
CA LEU A 27 27.34 -10.46 10.14
C LEU A 27 26.03 -10.50 9.34
N PHE A 28 25.94 -11.38 8.32
CA PHE A 28 24.72 -11.54 7.53
C PHE A 28 23.58 -12.15 8.36
N ALA A 29 23.87 -13.13 9.22
CA ALA A 29 22.87 -13.75 10.08
C ALA A 29 22.32 -12.77 11.12
N ASN A 30 23.17 -11.92 11.72
CA ASN A 30 22.72 -10.90 12.67
C ASN A 30 21.97 -9.74 12.01
N TYR A 31 22.40 -9.30 10.82
CA TYR A 31 21.70 -8.26 10.06
C TYR A 31 20.27 -8.70 9.69
N TYR A 32 20.08 -9.97 9.30
CA TYR A 32 18.75 -10.50 8.96
C TYR A 32 17.83 -10.65 10.17
N LYS A 33 18.38 -10.98 11.35
CA LYS A 33 17.61 -11.17 12.59
C LYS A 33 16.94 -9.89 13.09
N HIS A 34 17.54 -8.72 12.83
CA HIS A 34 17.03 -7.43 13.32
C HIS A 34 15.88 -6.84 12.49
N VAL A 35 15.62 -7.35 11.28
CA VAL A 35 14.63 -6.79 10.32
C VAL A 35 13.36 -7.66 10.20
N GLN A 36 13.32 -8.83 10.84
CA GLN A 36 12.15 -9.71 10.82
C GLN A 36 11.13 -9.37 11.92
N HIS A 37 10.49 -8.20 11.81
CA HIS A 37 9.20 -8.00 12.48
C HIS A 37 8.13 -8.70 11.63
N TRP A 38 7.78 -9.93 12.01
CA TRP A 38 6.68 -10.67 11.39
C TRP A 38 5.35 -10.01 11.80
N VAL A 39 4.79 -9.17 10.95
CA VAL A 39 3.42 -8.65 11.17
C VAL A 39 2.45 -9.64 10.52
N SER A 40 1.85 -10.50 11.35
CA SER A 40 0.74 -11.36 10.91
C SER A 40 -0.46 -10.46 10.60
N LEU A 41 -0.74 -10.25 9.32
CA LEU A 41 -2.02 -9.70 8.87
C LEU A 41 -3.04 -10.85 8.91
N LYS A 42 -4.17 -10.63 9.60
CA LYS A 42 -5.27 -11.60 9.73
C LYS A 42 -5.66 -12.16 8.34
N GLY A 43 -5.21 -13.39 8.05
CA GLY A 43 -5.32 -14.06 6.74
C GLY A 43 -3.98 -14.10 6.00
N ASP A 44 -3.30 -15.24 6.07
CA ASP A 44 -1.86 -15.38 5.77
C ASP A 44 -1.50 -15.10 4.31
N VAL A 45 -0.86 -13.95 4.06
CA VAL A 45 -0.12 -13.66 2.82
C VAL A 45 1.34 -13.42 3.20
N ILE A 46 2.24 -14.31 2.76
CA ILE A 46 3.68 -14.16 2.95
C ILE A 46 4.26 -13.40 1.75
N ILE A 47 4.63 -12.14 1.94
CA ILE A 47 5.28 -11.31 0.90
C ILE A 47 6.78 -11.27 1.15
N LYS A 48 7.58 -11.69 0.16
CA LYS A 48 9.04 -11.50 0.18
C LYS A 48 9.39 -10.14 -0.44
N GLY A 49 9.89 -9.20 0.36
CA GLY A 49 10.39 -7.90 -0.10
C GLY A 49 10.46 -6.83 0.98
N CYS A 50 11.02 -5.66 0.66
CA CYS A 50 10.94 -4.47 1.51
C CYS A 50 9.56 -3.84 1.35
N TYR A 51 8.70 -3.94 2.37
CA TYR A 51 7.40 -3.31 2.39
C TYR A 51 7.37 -2.18 3.40
N VAL A 52 6.63 -1.12 3.07
CA VAL A 52 6.26 -0.09 4.05
C VAL A 52 4.84 -0.37 4.49
N VAL A 53 4.66 -0.86 5.72
CA VAL A 53 3.33 -0.88 6.35
C VAL A 53 2.98 0.56 6.66
N ARG A 54 2.24 1.20 5.77
CA ARG A 54 1.55 2.42 6.15
C ARG A 54 0.38 2.01 7.02
N ASN A 55 0.33 2.57 8.21
CA ASN A 55 -0.90 2.58 8.99
C ASN A 55 -1.91 3.37 8.18
N CYS A 56 -2.67 2.68 7.34
CA CYS A 56 -3.87 3.24 6.76
C CYS A 56 -4.80 3.42 7.93
N HIS A 57 -4.80 4.61 8.53
CA HIS A 57 -5.95 5.03 9.31
C HIS A 57 -7.13 4.79 8.39
N ARG A 58 -7.89 3.73 8.65
CA ARG A 58 -9.25 3.60 8.16
C ARG A 58 -9.99 4.71 8.90
N GLY A 59 -9.71 5.95 8.50
CA GLY A 59 -10.52 7.09 8.86
C GLY A 59 -11.92 6.62 8.55
N ARG A 60 -12.77 6.61 9.58
CA ARG A 60 -14.20 6.36 9.42
C ARG A 60 -14.59 7.07 8.14
N GLY A 61 -14.84 6.28 7.09
CA GLY A 61 -14.85 6.83 5.75
C GLY A 61 -15.84 7.99 5.74
N GLY A 62 -15.43 9.14 5.21
CA GLY A 62 -16.30 10.31 5.13
C GLY A 62 -17.63 9.96 4.45
N LEU A 63 -18.61 10.85 4.57
CA LEU A 63 -19.90 10.67 3.91
C LEU A 63 -19.69 10.34 2.42
N GLY A 64 -20.35 9.27 1.94
CA GLY A 64 -20.11 8.71 0.60
C GLY A 64 -19.11 7.55 0.54
N SER A 65 -18.67 7.04 1.69
CA SER A 65 -17.84 5.83 1.78
C SER A 65 -18.68 4.55 1.89
N LYS A 66 -18.05 3.37 1.70
CA LYS A 66 -18.74 2.06 1.76
C LYS A 66 -19.49 1.85 3.09
N GLY A 67 -18.91 2.29 4.21
CA GLY A 67 -19.52 2.16 5.55
C GLY A 67 -20.45 3.31 5.94
N LYS A 68 -20.47 4.40 5.17
CA LYS A 68 -21.33 5.58 5.40
C LYS A 68 -21.78 6.15 4.05
N PRO A 69 -22.65 5.44 3.31
CA PRO A 69 -23.14 5.91 2.01
C PRO A 69 -23.94 7.20 2.17
N ALA A 70 -23.79 8.13 1.23
CA ALA A 70 -24.53 9.39 1.27
C ALA A 70 -25.89 9.25 0.59
N SER A 71 -26.81 10.19 0.83
CA SER A 71 -28.07 10.28 0.08
C SER A 71 -27.88 10.81 -1.34
N SER A 72 -26.89 11.68 -1.58
CA SER A 72 -26.58 12.25 -2.89
C SER A 72 -25.15 12.82 -2.94
N CYS A 73 -24.63 13.09 -4.15
CA CYS A 73 -23.37 13.80 -4.31
C CYS A 73 -23.41 15.21 -3.70
N LYS A 74 -24.57 15.87 -3.73
CA LYS A 74 -24.75 17.19 -3.12
C LYS A 74 -24.60 17.15 -1.61
N ALA A 75 -25.11 16.11 -0.96
CA ALA A 75 -24.92 15.90 0.47
C ALA A 75 -23.43 15.80 0.83
N ILE A 76 -22.65 15.08 0.02
CA ILE A 76 -21.20 14.96 0.21
C ILE A 76 -20.50 16.32 0.00
N LYS A 77 -20.87 17.07 -1.04
CA LYS A 77 -20.29 18.40 -1.30
C LYS A 77 -20.63 19.40 -0.19
N ASN A 78 -21.81 19.30 0.41
CA ASN A 78 -22.22 20.14 1.53
C ASN A 78 -21.50 19.78 2.83
N ASP A 79 -21.35 18.49 3.13
CA ASP A 79 -20.57 17.97 4.27
C ASP A 79 -19.09 18.31 4.14
N ARG A 80 -18.54 18.15 2.93
CA ARG A 80 -17.13 18.38 2.62
C ARG A 80 -16.98 19.20 1.35
N LYS A 81 -16.80 20.52 1.52
CA LYS A 81 -16.58 21.45 0.40
C LYS A 81 -15.33 21.11 -0.41
N SER A 82 -14.30 20.56 0.22
CA SER A 82 -13.06 20.06 -0.40
C SER A 82 -13.18 18.67 -1.05
N ALA A 83 -14.38 18.08 -1.11
CA ALA A 83 -14.60 16.81 -1.80
C ALA A 83 -14.18 16.95 -3.27
N LYS A 84 -13.35 16.01 -3.72
CA LYS A 84 -12.92 15.91 -5.12
C LYS A 84 -13.89 15.07 -5.94
N SER A 85 -13.95 15.34 -7.24
CA SER A 85 -14.69 14.52 -8.19
C SER A 85 -14.21 13.07 -8.15
N GLY A 86 -15.12 12.11 -8.22
CA GLY A 86 -14.77 10.70 -8.07
C GLY A 86 -15.95 9.79 -7.78
N VAL A 87 -15.68 8.50 -7.55
CA VAL A 87 -16.71 7.50 -7.25
C VAL A 87 -17.04 7.47 -5.76
N TYR A 88 -18.33 7.58 -5.45
CA TYR A 88 -18.86 7.53 -4.08
C TYR A 88 -19.97 6.48 -3.96
N TYR A 89 -20.21 6.05 -2.71
CA TYR A 89 -21.28 5.14 -2.35
C TYR A 89 -22.53 5.92 -1.96
N ILE A 90 -23.62 5.67 -2.66
CA ILE A 90 -24.82 6.48 -2.57
C ILE A 90 -26.02 5.57 -2.37
N LYS A 91 -26.85 5.93 -1.40
CA LYS A 91 -28.03 5.18 -1.00
C LYS A 91 -29.20 5.60 -1.89
N THR A 92 -29.44 4.81 -2.93
CA THR A 92 -30.63 4.89 -3.79
C THR A 92 -31.63 3.85 -3.30
N HIS A 93 -32.69 4.22 -2.57
CA HIS A 93 -33.65 3.22 -2.08
C HIS A 93 -34.07 2.26 -3.21
N PRO A 94 -33.90 0.93 -3.08
CA PRO A 94 -33.53 0.13 -1.90
C PRO A 94 -32.04 -0.27 -1.76
N THR A 95 -31.16 0.14 -2.66
CA THR A 95 -29.75 -0.31 -2.76
C THR A 95 -28.71 0.79 -2.48
N VAL A 96 -27.46 0.37 -2.30
CA VAL A 96 -26.31 1.28 -2.30
C VAL A 96 -25.57 1.10 -3.62
N THR A 97 -25.52 2.17 -4.41
CA THR A 97 -24.91 2.18 -5.74
C THR A 97 -23.62 2.98 -5.70
N LYS A 98 -22.61 2.53 -6.46
CA LYS A 98 -21.42 3.34 -6.73
C LYS A 98 -21.71 4.27 -7.89
N MET A 99 -21.66 5.57 -7.67
CA MET A 99 -21.86 6.56 -8.72
C MET A 99 -20.72 7.56 -8.75
N TYR A 100 -20.45 8.10 -9.93
CA TYR A 100 -19.49 9.18 -10.10
C TYR A 100 -20.16 10.50 -9.68
N CYS A 101 -19.49 11.23 -8.80
CA CYS A 101 -19.89 12.55 -8.37
C CYS A 101 -18.96 13.59 -8.99
N TYR A 102 -19.55 14.56 -9.70
CA TYR A 102 -18.83 15.74 -10.16
C TYR A 102 -18.89 16.81 -9.05
N MET A 103 -17.76 17.05 -8.38
CA MET A 103 -17.70 17.95 -7.22
C MET A 103 -17.24 19.35 -7.57
N GLU A 104 -16.72 19.55 -8.78
CA GLU A 104 -16.33 20.84 -9.33
C GLU A 104 -17.55 21.62 -9.82
N ASP A 105 -17.37 22.93 -9.98
CA ASP A 105 -18.35 23.78 -10.62
C ASP A 105 -18.43 23.45 -12.11
N ILE A 106 -19.65 23.26 -12.61
CA ILE A 106 -19.88 23.09 -14.04
C ILE A 106 -20.41 24.45 -14.54
N PRO A 107 -19.67 25.16 -15.41
CA PRO A 107 -20.11 26.44 -15.94
C PRO A 107 -21.52 26.36 -16.52
N GLY A 108 -22.43 27.23 -16.05
CA GLY A 108 -23.83 27.26 -16.48
C GLY A 108 -24.74 26.20 -15.85
N CYS A 109 -24.20 25.23 -15.11
CA CYS A 109 -25.00 24.24 -14.38
C CYS A 109 -24.92 24.41 -12.86
N GLY A 110 -23.79 24.88 -12.31
CA GLY A 110 -23.65 25.30 -10.91
C GLY A 110 -22.61 24.52 -10.09
N GLY A 111 -22.46 24.94 -8.81
CA GLY A 111 -21.31 24.74 -7.90
C GLY A 111 -20.95 23.33 -7.42
N GLY A 112 -21.18 22.30 -8.23
CA GLY A 112 -20.79 20.93 -7.97
C GLY A 112 -21.70 20.14 -7.04
N GLY A 113 -21.32 18.87 -6.83
CA GLY A 113 -22.14 17.87 -6.14
C GLY A 113 -23.14 17.20 -7.07
N TRP A 114 -22.82 17.08 -8.35
CA TRP A 114 -23.68 16.47 -9.36
C TRP A 114 -23.57 14.95 -9.32
N THR A 115 -24.73 14.30 -9.30
CA THR A 115 -24.88 12.85 -9.35
C THR A 115 -25.00 12.39 -10.81
N THR A 116 -24.03 11.62 -11.32
CA THR A 116 -24.18 10.99 -12.64
C THR A 116 -25.05 9.75 -12.54
N ILE A 117 -26.20 9.75 -13.20
CA ILE A 117 -27.21 8.68 -13.10
C ILE A 117 -27.09 7.65 -14.24
N MET A 118 -26.55 8.03 -15.41
CA MET A 118 -26.42 7.14 -16.57
C MET A 118 -25.31 7.64 -17.51
N LYS A 119 -24.52 6.71 -18.09
CA LYS A 119 -23.73 6.95 -19.30
C LYS A 119 -24.19 5.93 -20.34
N THR A 120 -24.84 6.39 -21.40
CA THR A 120 -25.13 5.55 -22.57
C THR A 120 -23.85 5.43 -23.40
N ASN A 121 -23.46 4.21 -23.80
CA ASN A 121 -22.51 4.08 -24.90
C ASN A 121 -23.29 4.34 -26.19
N GLY A 122 -22.82 5.25 -27.04
CA GLY A 122 -23.50 5.57 -28.30
C GLY A 122 -23.43 4.46 -29.36
N ASN A 123 -22.98 3.26 -28.97
CA ASN A 123 -22.91 2.10 -29.84
C ASN A 123 -24.29 1.45 -29.80
N LYS A 124 -25.07 1.70 -30.85
CA LYS A 124 -26.36 1.04 -31.10
C LYS A 124 -26.15 -0.43 -31.46
#